data_AF-A0A6A7GCZ9-F1
#
_entry.id   AF-A0A6A7GCZ9-F1
#
_cell.length_a   1.000
_cell.length_b   1.000
_cell.length_c   1.000
_cell.angle_alpha   90.00
_cell.angle_beta   90.00
_cell.angle_gamma   90.00
#
_symmetry.space_group_name_H-M   'P 1'
#
loop_
_entity.id
_entity.type
_entity.pdbx_description
1 polymer ?
#
loop_
_entity_poly.entity_id
_entity_poly.type
_entity_poly.pdbx_seq_one_letter_code
_entity_poly.pdbx_strand_id
1 'polypeptide(L)'
;MKGVLCVLAFLVASSSAKLALATPHCTGECQRGDPFALMPKVAALKLAERAKCGDHCVVKTQSIRARIQCVNGFAGVFPCENIDLMSFTSLQDLGSRPTANGNDVWGWTDPLTGREYAIALQEDGSSFVDMTNAEAPLVLGFLPSNLNRNVPWRDAKVFQNFAFIVADAAGHGMQLFDLTQLRNLHLNYTGPRTFFPTGQYNEFGNCHNIAIDEETGFLFCAGSSTCNGGPHMVDIRNP
;
A
#
# COMPACT_ATOMS: atom_id res chain seq x y z
N MET A 1 -33.25 13.94 42.84
CA MET A 1 -33.76 13.35 41.59
C MET A 1 -33.35 11.89 41.58
N LYS A 2 -34.31 10.99 41.81
CA LYS A 2 -34.09 9.55 41.92
C LYS A 2 -34.09 8.95 40.51
N GLY A 3 -33.02 8.27 40.15
CA GLY A 3 -32.93 7.50 38.90
C GLY A 3 -33.92 6.35 38.92
N VAL A 4 -34.59 6.14 37.79
CA VAL A 4 -35.38 4.95 37.51
C VAL A 4 -34.58 4.13 36.51
N LEU A 5 -33.99 3.07 37.04
CA LEU A 5 -33.39 1.96 36.32
C LEU A 5 -34.54 1.07 35.82
N CYS A 6 -34.76 0.99 34.51
CA CYS A 6 -35.72 0.07 33.93
C CYS A 6 -34.97 -1.18 33.47
N VAL A 7 -34.95 -2.20 34.33
CA VAL A 7 -34.47 -3.55 34.01
C VAL A 7 -35.63 -4.29 33.35
N LEU A 8 -35.56 -4.50 32.04
CA LEU A 8 -36.35 -5.56 31.41
C LEU A 8 -35.56 -6.87 31.51
N ALA A 9 -36.15 -7.82 32.22
CA ALA A 9 -35.66 -9.18 32.34
C ALA A 9 -35.59 -9.85 30.96
N PHE A 10 -34.39 -10.19 30.50
CA PHE A 10 -34.26 -11.20 29.44
C PHE A 10 -34.42 -12.57 30.09
N LEU A 11 -35.58 -13.19 29.84
CA LEU A 11 -35.78 -14.62 30.01
C LEU A 11 -34.69 -15.36 29.21
N VAL A 12 -33.77 -16.01 29.92
CA VAL A 12 -32.87 -17.00 29.32
C VAL A 12 -33.70 -18.25 29.05
N ALA A 13 -34.31 -18.30 27.87
CA ALA A 13 -34.81 -19.54 27.31
C ALA A 13 -33.62 -20.29 26.71
N SER A 14 -33.08 -21.28 27.42
CA SER A 14 -32.15 -22.26 26.86
C SER A 14 -32.94 -23.25 25.98
N SER A 15 -33.27 -22.84 24.75
CA SER A 15 -33.63 -23.83 23.74
C SER A 15 -32.34 -24.47 23.24
N SER A 16 -32.05 -25.68 23.71
CA SER A 16 -31.02 -26.57 23.21
C SER A 16 -31.39 -27.11 21.81
N ALA A 17 -31.67 -26.24 20.87
CA ALA A 17 -31.62 -26.58 19.46
C ALA A 17 -30.21 -26.24 19.00
N LYS A 18 -29.35 -27.27 18.93
CA LYS A 18 -28.14 -27.21 18.10
C LYS A 18 -28.60 -27.10 16.64
N LEU A 19 -29.07 -25.93 16.23
CA LEU A 19 -28.95 -25.54 14.83
C LEU A 19 -27.45 -25.35 14.66
N ALA A 20 -26.78 -26.32 14.05
CA ALA A 20 -25.48 -26.07 13.48
C ALA A 20 -25.69 -24.89 12.53
N LEU A 21 -25.33 -23.68 12.95
CA LEU A 21 -25.01 -22.63 12.01
C LEU A 21 -23.86 -23.21 11.22
N ALA A 22 -24.16 -23.80 10.06
CA ALA A 22 -23.16 -23.99 9.05
C ALA A 22 -22.53 -22.61 8.88
N THR A 23 -21.27 -22.48 9.27
CA THR A 23 -20.46 -21.32 8.90
C THR A 23 -20.74 -21.06 7.43
N PRO A 24 -21.21 -19.88 7.03
CA PRO A 24 -21.47 -19.59 5.63
C PRO A 24 -20.13 -19.71 4.89
N HIS A 25 -19.90 -20.89 4.33
CA HIS A 25 -18.76 -21.17 3.48
C HIS A 25 -19.22 -20.88 2.07
N CYS A 26 -18.54 -19.95 1.41
CA CYS A 26 -18.78 -19.75 0.00
C CYS A 26 -18.34 -21.00 -0.76
N THR A 27 -19.30 -21.75 -1.29
CA THR A 27 -19.07 -22.93 -2.13
C THR A 27 -19.81 -22.77 -3.46
N GLY A 28 -19.17 -23.09 -4.58
CA GLY A 28 -19.80 -22.99 -5.90
C GLY A 28 -19.71 -21.59 -6.52
N GLU A 29 -20.82 -21.06 -7.01
CA GLU A 29 -20.86 -19.81 -7.80
C GLU A 29 -20.25 -18.61 -7.10
N CYS A 30 -20.37 -18.49 -5.77
CA CYS A 30 -19.82 -17.34 -5.04
C CYS A 30 -18.29 -17.40 -4.83
N GLN A 31 -17.63 -18.48 -5.24
CA GLN A 31 -16.16 -18.54 -5.37
C GLN A 31 -15.69 -18.07 -6.75
N ARG A 32 -16.60 -17.92 -7.72
CA ARG A 32 -16.25 -17.44 -9.05
C ARG A 32 -16.32 -15.92 -9.07
N GLY A 33 -15.23 -15.30 -9.49
CA GLY A 33 -15.25 -13.87 -9.81
C GLY A 33 -16.28 -13.58 -10.89
N ASP A 34 -16.83 -12.37 -10.89
CA ASP A 34 -17.76 -11.91 -11.92
C ASP A 34 -17.14 -12.14 -13.31
N PRO A 35 -17.76 -12.90 -14.23
CA PRO A 35 -17.24 -13.10 -15.59
C PRO A 35 -17.15 -11.79 -16.38
N PHE A 36 -17.84 -10.74 -15.94
CA PHE A 36 -17.78 -9.39 -16.49
C PHE A 36 -16.82 -8.47 -15.72
N ALA A 37 -16.05 -8.99 -14.76
CA ALA A 37 -15.03 -8.23 -14.06
C ALA A 37 -14.14 -7.52 -15.07
N LEU A 38 -13.99 -6.21 -14.90
CA LEU A 38 -13.21 -5.38 -15.81
C LEU A 38 -11.70 -5.51 -15.57
N MET A 39 -11.28 -6.03 -14.42
CA MET A 39 -9.87 -6.07 -14.03
C MET A 39 -8.97 -6.78 -15.04
N PRO A 40 -9.29 -7.97 -15.59
CA PRO A 40 -8.47 -8.57 -16.64
C PRO A 40 -8.33 -7.69 -17.90
N LYS A 41 -9.40 -6.98 -18.29
CA LYS A 41 -9.38 -6.07 -19.44
C LYS A 41 -8.53 -4.83 -19.15
N VAL A 42 -8.72 -4.22 -17.98
CA VAL A 42 -7.98 -3.03 -17.53
C VAL A 42 -6.50 -3.36 -17.37
N ALA A 43 -6.15 -4.52 -16.79
CA ALA A 43 -4.77 -4.95 -16.63
C ALA A 43 -4.07 -5.10 -17.99
N ALA A 44 -4.73 -5.71 -18.98
CA ALA A 44 -4.18 -5.83 -20.33
C ALA A 44 -3.96 -4.46 -20.98
N LEU A 45 -4.89 -3.51 -20.82
CA LEU A 45 -4.74 -2.14 -21.33
C LEU A 45 -3.58 -1.40 -20.65
N LYS A 46 -3.45 -1.50 -19.33
CA LYS A 46 -2.34 -0.89 -18.57
C LYS A 46 -0.98 -1.46 -19.01
N LEU A 47 -0.88 -2.77 -19.23
CA LEU A 47 0.34 -3.39 -19.74
C LEU A 47 0.67 -2.93 -21.16
N ALA A 48 -0.35 -2.79 -22.03
CA ALA A 48 -0.16 -2.29 -23.39
C ALA A 48 0.26 -0.81 -23.42
N GLU A 49 -0.33 0.04 -22.58
CA GLU A 49 0.06 1.45 -22.41
C GLU A 49 1.50 1.56 -21.92
N ARG A 50 1.85 0.80 -20.88
CA ARG A 50 3.22 0.70 -20.38
C ARG A 50 4.21 0.29 -21.47
N ALA A 51 3.89 -0.72 -22.28
CA ALA A 51 4.75 -1.17 -23.37
C ALA A 51 4.96 -0.08 -24.44
N LYS A 52 3.96 0.78 -24.68
CA LYS A 52 4.09 1.94 -25.57
C LYS A 52 4.98 3.04 -24.99
N CYS A 53 5.09 3.13 -23.67
CA CYS A 53 5.72 4.27 -23.02
C CYS A 53 7.26 4.33 -23.19
N GLY A 54 7.93 3.24 -23.58
CA GLY A 54 9.33 3.23 -24.05
C GLY A 54 10.28 4.20 -23.32
N ASP A 55 11.03 5.01 -24.10
CA ASP A 55 11.85 6.13 -23.60
C ASP A 55 11.06 7.45 -23.40
N HIS A 56 9.76 7.46 -23.72
CA HIS A 56 8.90 8.65 -23.76
C HIS A 56 8.14 8.94 -22.47
N CYS A 57 8.06 7.98 -21.56
CA CYS A 57 7.60 8.26 -20.21
C CYS A 57 8.50 9.35 -19.59
N VAL A 58 7.93 10.19 -18.74
CA VAL A 58 8.65 11.26 -18.00
C VAL A 58 9.54 10.62 -16.92
N VAL A 59 10.41 9.68 -17.31
CA VAL A 59 11.26 8.87 -16.41
C VAL A 59 12.62 9.55 -16.18
N LYS A 60 12.94 10.62 -16.93
CA LYS A 60 14.23 11.31 -16.89
C LYS A 60 14.13 12.79 -16.55
N THR A 61 13.04 13.22 -15.91
CA THR A 61 12.96 14.58 -15.38
C THR A 61 13.72 14.64 -14.07
N GLN A 62 14.53 15.68 -13.89
CA GLN A 62 15.21 15.95 -12.64
C GLN A 62 14.18 16.31 -11.55
N SER A 63 14.44 15.92 -10.31
CA SER A 63 13.59 16.30 -9.19
C SER A 63 13.48 17.81 -9.04
N ILE A 64 12.28 18.27 -8.68
CA ILE A 64 11.94 19.66 -8.42
C ILE A 64 11.65 19.79 -6.93
N ARG A 65 12.42 20.63 -6.23
CA ARG A 65 12.27 20.89 -4.78
C ARG A 65 11.83 22.33 -4.54
N ALA A 66 10.72 22.70 -5.19
CA ALA A 66 10.10 24.00 -5.05
C ALA A 66 8.66 23.93 -5.56
N ARG A 67 7.78 24.72 -4.95
CA ARG A 67 6.44 24.95 -5.49
C ARG A 67 6.54 25.69 -6.83
N ILE A 68 5.91 25.13 -7.85
CA ILE A 68 5.71 25.76 -9.15
C ILE A 68 4.22 26.04 -9.32
N GLN A 69 3.88 27.32 -9.43
CA GLN A 69 2.50 27.74 -9.63
C GLN A 69 1.99 27.33 -11.01
N CYS A 70 0.71 26.96 -11.08
CA CYS A 70 0.02 26.73 -12.33
C CYS A 70 -0.28 28.07 -13.01
N VAL A 71 0.49 28.42 -14.03
CA VAL A 71 0.33 29.67 -14.77
C VAL A 71 0.12 29.33 -16.24
N ASN A 72 -0.96 29.84 -16.83
CA ASN A 72 -1.32 29.60 -18.23
C ASN A 72 -1.42 28.10 -18.61
N GLY A 73 -1.91 27.26 -17.68
CA GLY A 73 -2.11 25.83 -17.89
C GLY A 73 -0.87 24.95 -17.69
N PHE A 74 0.23 25.51 -17.18
CA PHE A 74 1.45 24.75 -16.91
C PHE A 74 2.08 25.08 -15.54
N ALA A 75 2.57 24.04 -14.87
CA ALA A 75 3.45 24.13 -13.70
C ALA A 75 4.82 23.57 -14.12
N GLY A 76 5.67 24.46 -14.65
CA GLY A 76 6.92 24.06 -15.29
C GLY A 76 6.63 23.40 -16.64
N VAL A 77 7.03 22.14 -16.80
CA VAL A 77 6.75 21.34 -18.02
C VAL A 77 5.47 20.51 -17.91
N PHE A 78 4.85 20.49 -16.73
CA PHE A 78 3.69 19.65 -16.47
C PHE A 78 2.41 20.43 -16.76
N PRO A 79 1.50 19.90 -17.60
CA PRO A 79 0.15 20.44 -17.73
C PRO A 79 -0.55 20.49 -16.37
N CYS A 80 -1.28 21.57 -16.10
CA CYS A 80 -2.00 21.75 -14.85
C CYS A 80 -3.32 22.50 -15.07
N GLU A 81 -4.27 22.30 -14.15
CA GLU A 81 -5.55 23.00 -14.14
C GLU A 81 -5.88 23.40 -12.70
N ASN A 82 -5.66 24.67 -12.35
CA ASN A 82 -5.91 25.24 -11.01
C ASN A 82 -5.22 24.49 -9.84
N ILE A 83 -4.15 23.75 -10.13
CA ILE A 83 -3.38 22.96 -9.15
C ILE A 83 -1.90 23.25 -9.36
N ASP A 84 -1.23 23.70 -8.30
CA ASP A 84 0.21 23.92 -8.31
C ASP A 84 0.97 22.60 -8.12
N LEU A 85 2.15 22.52 -8.71
CA LEU A 85 3.09 21.44 -8.42
C LEU A 85 3.88 21.80 -7.17
N MET A 86 3.65 21.12 -6.06
CA MET A 86 4.41 21.40 -4.82
C MET A 86 5.86 20.93 -4.93
N SER A 87 6.08 19.76 -5.50
CA SER A 87 7.41 19.20 -5.79
C SER A 87 7.28 18.03 -6.76
N PHE A 88 8.42 17.61 -7.32
CA PHE A 88 8.52 16.37 -8.11
C PHE A 88 9.76 15.61 -7.65
N THR A 89 9.61 14.33 -7.33
CA THR A 89 10.75 13.45 -7.00
C THR A 89 10.85 12.37 -8.06
N SER A 90 11.99 12.30 -8.74
CA SER A 90 12.24 11.28 -9.75
C SER A 90 12.32 9.88 -9.12
N LEU A 91 12.03 8.83 -9.89
CA LEU A 91 12.16 7.44 -9.41
C LEU A 91 13.60 7.11 -8.98
N GLN A 92 14.59 7.69 -9.66
CA GLN A 92 15.99 7.54 -9.28
C GLN A 92 16.29 8.16 -7.92
N ASP A 93 15.77 9.36 -7.64
CA ASP A 93 15.95 10.02 -6.33
C ASP A 93 15.13 9.35 -5.23
N LEU A 94 14.08 8.61 -5.59
CA LEU A 94 13.37 7.69 -4.70
C LEU A 94 14.18 6.42 -4.38
N GLY A 95 15.28 6.14 -5.09
CA GLY A 95 16.16 4.98 -4.87
C GLY A 95 15.91 3.79 -5.81
N SER A 96 14.96 3.93 -6.74
CA SER A 96 14.62 2.91 -7.73
C SER A 96 15.70 2.76 -8.80
N ARG A 97 15.84 1.55 -9.35
CA ARG A 97 16.69 1.31 -10.53
C ARG A 97 16.15 2.07 -11.75
N PRO A 98 17.02 2.49 -12.70
CA PRO A 98 16.58 3.17 -13.93
C PRO A 98 15.63 2.36 -14.82
N THR A 99 15.56 1.04 -14.61
CA THR A 99 14.70 0.12 -15.37
C THR A 99 13.38 -0.18 -14.69
N ALA A 100 13.17 0.29 -13.47
CA ALA A 100 11.93 0.11 -12.70
C ALA A 100 11.03 1.34 -12.82
N ASN A 101 9.73 1.13 -12.72
CA ASN A 101 8.73 2.21 -12.70
C ASN A 101 8.08 2.34 -11.32
N GLY A 102 7.38 3.45 -11.12
CA GLY A 102 6.44 3.60 -10.01
C GLY A 102 5.23 2.68 -10.22
N ASN A 103 4.62 2.28 -9.11
CA ASN A 103 3.49 1.38 -9.11
C ASN A 103 2.28 1.98 -8.35
N ASP A 104 2.47 2.32 -7.08
CA ASP A 104 1.39 2.73 -6.18
C ASP A 104 1.96 3.61 -5.04
N VAL A 105 1.09 4.23 -4.24
CA VAL A 105 1.48 5.09 -3.12
C VAL A 105 0.54 4.90 -1.93
N TRP A 106 1.12 4.90 -0.74
CA TRP A 106 0.37 4.91 0.52
C TRP A 106 0.91 5.98 1.48
N GLY A 107 0.16 6.28 2.53
CA GLY A 107 0.52 7.28 3.53
C GLY A 107 0.57 6.72 4.95
N TRP A 108 1.41 7.32 5.78
CA TRP A 108 1.40 7.11 7.23
C TRP A 108 1.63 8.43 7.95
N THR A 109 0.75 8.75 8.89
CA THR A 109 0.97 9.85 9.84
C THR A 109 1.46 9.23 11.14
N ASP A 110 2.65 9.62 11.59
CA ASP A 110 3.19 9.14 12.87
C ASP A 110 2.31 9.64 14.02
N PRO A 111 1.63 8.75 14.76
CA PRO A 111 0.71 9.16 15.83
C PRO A 111 1.41 9.88 16.98
N LEU A 112 2.74 9.75 17.13
CA LEU A 112 3.50 10.42 18.19
C LEU A 112 3.97 11.82 17.80
N THR A 113 4.30 12.05 16.53
CA THR A 113 4.94 13.30 16.09
C THR A 113 4.08 14.13 15.16
N GLY A 114 3.01 13.56 14.59
CA GLY A 114 2.17 14.19 13.57
C GLY A 114 2.86 14.34 12.21
N ARG A 115 4.10 13.83 12.06
CA ARG A 115 4.81 13.85 10.77
C ARG A 115 4.14 12.92 9.78
N GLU A 116 3.99 13.39 8.56
CA GLU A 116 3.41 12.63 7.46
C GLU A 116 4.51 12.04 6.58
N TYR A 117 4.30 10.79 6.19
CA TYR A 117 5.23 10.04 5.37
C TYR A 117 4.49 9.45 4.17
N ALA A 118 5.09 9.55 2.99
CA ALA A 118 4.66 8.80 1.82
C ALA A 118 5.47 7.50 1.72
N ILE A 119 4.77 6.42 1.41
CA ILE A 119 5.33 5.13 1.03
C ILE A 119 5.12 5.01 -0.48
N ALA A 120 6.15 5.36 -1.25
CA ALA A 120 6.10 5.27 -2.71
C ALA A 120 6.54 3.87 -3.12
N LEU A 121 5.67 3.12 -3.80
CA LEU A 121 5.94 1.76 -4.26
C LEU A 121 6.49 1.78 -5.68
N GLN A 122 7.57 1.03 -5.90
CA GLN A 122 8.21 0.84 -7.20
C GLN A 122 8.35 -0.64 -7.50
N GLU A 123 8.57 -0.97 -8.76
CA GLU A 123 8.64 -2.38 -9.19
C GLU A 123 9.73 -3.20 -8.49
N ASP A 124 10.75 -2.54 -7.98
CA ASP A 124 11.92 -3.11 -7.33
C ASP A 124 12.00 -2.80 -5.83
N GLY A 125 10.99 -2.17 -5.22
CA GLY A 125 10.97 -1.89 -3.79
C GLY A 125 10.00 -0.81 -3.36
N SER A 126 10.34 -0.10 -2.28
CA SER A 126 9.51 0.93 -1.69
C SER A 126 10.36 2.02 -1.06
N SER A 127 10.04 3.28 -1.35
CA SER A 127 10.69 4.44 -0.75
C SER A 127 9.88 5.01 0.39
N PHE A 128 10.56 5.45 1.43
CA PHE A 128 9.96 6.18 2.54
C PHE A 128 10.38 7.65 2.45
N VAL A 129 9.40 8.53 2.32
CA VAL A 129 9.60 9.96 2.10
C VAL A 129 8.91 10.74 3.22
N ASP A 130 9.66 11.59 3.92
CA ASP A 130 9.09 12.53 4.87
C ASP A 130 8.44 13.69 4.09
N MET A 131 7.14 13.85 4.28
CA MET A 131 6.28 14.81 3.58
C MET A 131 5.96 16.05 4.41
N THR A 132 6.60 16.23 5.57
CA THR A 132 6.36 17.37 6.47
C THR A 132 6.48 18.73 5.76
N ASN A 133 7.34 18.82 4.73
CA ASN A 133 7.38 19.95 3.81
C ASN A 133 7.12 19.48 2.37
N ALA A 134 5.91 19.69 1.87
CA ALA A 134 5.51 19.28 0.52
C ALA A 134 6.29 19.97 -0.61
N GLU A 135 6.89 21.14 -0.37
CA GLU A 135 7.73 21.85 -1.35
C GLU A 135 9.14 21.27 -1.46
N ALA A 136 9.60 20.58 -0.40
CA ALA A 136 10.90 19.93 -0.35
C ALA A 136 10.81 18.59 0.43
N PRO A 137 10.15 17.56 -0.14
CA PRO A 137 10.09 16.25 0.49
C PRO A 137 11.48 15.65 0.70
N LEU A 138 11.64 14.90 1.79
CA LEU A 138 12.92 14.30 2.15
C LEU A 138 12.84 12.77 1.99
N VAL A 139 13.52 12.22 0.98
CA VAL A 139 13.61 10.77 0.77
C VAL A 139 14.52 10.17 1.85
N LEU A 140 13.94 9.49 2.83
CA LEU A 140 14.67 8.94 3.97
C LEU A 140 15.39 7.63 3.63
N GLY A 141 14.85 6.85 2.70
CA GLY A 141 15.47 5.62 2.25
C GLY A 141 14.56 4.72 1.43
N PHE A 142 15.09 3.56 1.09
CA PHE A 142 14.50 2.60 0.18
C PHE A 142 14.59 1.19 0.79
N LEU A 143 13.47 0.48 0.81
CA LEU A 143 13.38 -0.95 1.11
C LEU A 143 13.37 -1.73 -0.21
N PRO A 144 14.43 -2.47 -0.55
CA PRO A 144 14.43 -3.31 -1.73
C PRO A 144 13.41 -4.44 -1.64
N SER A 145 12.80 -4.74 -2.79
CA SER A 145 12.08 -5.98 -3.02
C SER A 145 12.96 -7.18 -2.69
N ASN A 146 12.40 -8.19 -2.04
CA ASN A 146 13.08 -9.47 -1.83
C ASN A 146 13.27 -10.28 -3.14
N LEU A 147 12.63 -9.86 -4.24
CA LEU A 147 12.78 -10.45 -5.56
C LEU A 147 13.84 -9.72 -6.40
N ASN A 148 14.73 -10.46 -7.04
CA ASN A 148 15.72 -9.92 -7.99
C ASN A 148 15.15 -9.72 -9.41
N ARG A 149 13.96 -9.11 -9.50
CA ARG A 149 13.31 -8.72 -10.76
C ARG A 149 12.27 -7.63 -10.50
N ASN A 150 11.92 -6.89 -11.54
CA ASN A 150 10.86 -5.89 -11.47
C ASN A 150 9.48 -6.56 -11.48
N VAL A 151 8.62 -6.15 -10.56
CA VAL A 151 7.23 -6.63 -10.46
C VAL A 151 6.27 -5.45 -10.65
N PRO A 152 5.43 -5.45 -11.70
CA PRO A 152 4.63 -4.29 -12.11
C PRO A 152 3.58 -3.87 -11.09
N TRP A 153 3.14 -4.81 -10.24
CA TRP A 153 2.01 -4.62 -9.33
C TRP A 153 2.41 -4.92 -7.90
N ARG A 154 2.29 -3.90 -7.06
CA ARG A 154 2.47 -3.93 -5.61
C ARG A 154 1.30 -3.19 -4.98
N ASP A 155 1.16 -3.40 -3.68
CA ASP A 155 0.24 -2.65 -2.85
C ASP A 155 0.82 -2.59 -1.43
N ALA A 156 0.48 -1.54 -0.70
CA ALA A 156 0.82 -1.41 0.70
C ALA A 156 -0.33 -0.83 1.49
N LYS A 157 -0.44 -1.26 2.74
CA LYS A 157 -1.32 -0.70 3.75
C LYS A 157 -0.56 -0.61 5.04
N VAL A 158 -1.02 0.26 5.92
CA VAL A 158 -0.42 0.46 7.23
C VAL A 158 -1.42 0.04 8.28
N PHE A 159 -0.95 -0.72 9.26
CA PHE A 159 -1.69 -0.99 10.49
C PHE A 159 -0.80 -0.61 11.66
N GLN A 160 -1.32 0.28 12.50
CA GLN A 160 -0.55 0.95 13.56
C GLN A 160 0.72 1.62 12.99
N ASN A 161 1.91 1.10 13.29
CA ASN A 161 3.18 1.65 12.80
C ASN A 161 3.90 0.71 11.82
N PHE A 162 3.21 -0.31 11.29
CA PHE A 162 3.81 -1.26 10.35
C PHE A 162 3.23 -1.10 8.96
N ALA A 163 4.10 -0.97 7.96
CA ALA A 163 3.74 -1.10 6.57
C ALA A 163 3.77 -2.58 6.16
N PHE A 164 2.70 -3.04 5.53
CA PHE A 164 2.54 -4.37 4.95
C PHE A 164 2.61 -4.20 3.44
N ILE A 165 3.66 -4.73 2.81
CA ILE A 165 3.98 -4.47 1.41
C ILE A 165 3.93 -5.80 0.65
N VAL A 166 3.06 -5.87 -0.36
CA VAL A 166 2.88 -7.06 -1.19
C VAL A 166 3.27 -6.82 -2.64
N ALA A 167 3.42 -7.90 -3.41
CA ALA A 167 3.60 -7.83 -4.85
C ALA A 167 2.90 -9.00 -5.54
N ASP A 168 2.41 -8.76 -6.76
CA ASP A 168 1.76 -9.78 -7.58
C ASP A 168 2.78 -10.67 -8.29
N ALA A 169 3.60 -11.35 -7.50
CA ALA A 169 4.69 -12.17 -7.99
C ALA A 169 4.98 -13.33 -7.04
N ALA A 170 5.04 -14.54 -7.59
CA ALA A 170 5.45 -15.72 -6.84
C ALA A 170 6.81 -15.51 -6.16
N GLY A 171 6.90 -15.94 -4.90
CA GLY A 171 8.08 -15.82 -4.04
C GLY A 171 8.25 -14.47 -3.33
N HIS A 172 7.35 -13.50 -3.55
CA HIS A 172 7.42 -12.23 -2.83
C HIS A 172 6.94 -12.38 -1.38
N GLY A 173 5.75 -12.96 -1.21
CA GLY A 173 5.04 -12.94 0.07
C GLY A 173 4.63 -11.51 0.43
N MET A 174 4.79 -11.16 1.70
CA MET A 174 4.55 -9.83 2.23
C MET A 174 5.75 -9.38 3.07
N GLN A 175 6.35 -8.25 2.71
CA GLN A 175 7.41 -7.61 3.49
C GLN A 175 6.77 -6.67 4.52
N LEU A 176 7.24 -6.73 5.76
CA LEU A 176 6.83 -5.82 6.81
C LEU A 176 7.95 -4.80 7.05
N PHE A 177 7.56 -3.57 7.36
CA PHE A 177 8.50 -2.54 7.77
C PHE A 177 7.93 -1.72 8.94
N ASP A 178 8.64 -1.73 10.06
CA ASP A 178 8.37 -0.83 11.20
C ASP A 178 8.71 0.61 10.82
N LEU A 179 7.68 1.41 10.60
CA LEU A 179 7.76 2.81 10.20
C LEU A 179 8.32 3.71 11.32
N THR A 180 8.33 3.25 12.57
CA THR A 180 8.94 4.01 13.67
C THR A 180 10.45 4.19 13.49
N GLN A 181 11.09 3.33 12.70
CA GLN A 181 12.51 3.49 12.31
C GLN A 181 12.79 4.76 11.50
N LEU A 182 11.76 5.37 10.90
CA LEU A 182 11.87 6.63 10.14
C LEU A 182 11.97 7.85 11.06
N ARG A 183 11.60 7.71 12.34
CA ARG A 183 11.64 8.79 13.32
C ARG A 183 13.05 9.34 13.45
N ASN A 184 13.15 10.65 13.58
CA ASN A 184 14.40 11.39 13.79
C ASN A 184 15.45 11.27 12.68
N LEU A 185 15.22 10.50 11.61
CA LEU A 185 16.17 10.38 10.50
C LEU A 185 16.43 11.73 9.81
N HIS A 186 15.43 12.61 9.77
CA HIS A 186 15.55 13.96 9.24
C HIS A 186 16.53 14.84 10.03
N LEU A 187 16.76 14.57 11.32
CA LEU A 187 17.66 15.38 12.17
C LEU A 187 19.15 15.14 11.85
N ASN A 188 19.48 13.95 11.34
CA ASN A 188 20.86 13.54 11.01
C ASN A 188 20.92 13.03 9.57
N TYR A 189 20.25 13.75 8.66
CA TYR A 189 20.11 13.32 7.28
C TYR A 189 21.42 13.50 6.51
N THR A 190 22.01 12.38 6.06
CA THR A 190 23.22 12.33 5.23
C THR A 190 22.95 11.75 3.85
N GLY A 191 21.68 11.54 3.49
CA GLY A 191 21.24 10.85 2.28
C GLY A 191 20.27 9.69 2.55
N PRO A 192 19.61 9.16 1.50
CA PRO A 192 18.69 8.03 1.64
C PRO A 192 19.42 6.77 2.10
N ARG A 193 18.80 6.01 3.02
CA ARG A 193 19.32 4.74 3.51
C ARG A 193 18.77 3.56 2.71
N THR A 194 19.51 2.46 2.66
CA THR A 194 18.93 1.16 2.28
C THR A 194 18.42 0.47 3.53
N PHE A 195 17.14 0.11 3.54
CA PHE A 195 16.50 -0.60 4.64
C PHE A 195 16.42 -2.11 4.39
N PHE A 196 16.17 -2.86 5.47
CA PHE A 196 15.80 -4.26 5.45
C PHE A 196 14.38 -4.42 6.00
N PRO A 197 13.62 -5.44 5.57
CA PRO A 197 12.29 -5.68 6.12
C PRO A 197 12.43 -6.06 7.60
N THR A 198 11.51 -5.58 8.44
CA THR A 198 11.44 -5.97 9.85
C THR A 198 10.78 -7.33 10.06
N GLY A 199 10.03 -7.78 9.06
CA GLY A 199 9.38 -9.09 9.06
C GLY A 199 9.05 -9.53 7.64
N GLN A 200 8.75 -10.82 7.49
CA GLN A 200 8.32 -11.37 6.22
C GLN A 200 7.30 -12.48 6.44
N TYR A 201 6.19 -12.41 5.72
CA TYR A 201 5.15 -13.43 5.71
C TYR A 201 5.18 -14.18 4.37
N ASN A 202 5.33 -15.50 4.41
CA ASN A 202 5.61 -16.34 3.22
C ASN A 202 4.55 -17.41 2.96
N GLU A 203 3.40 -17.39 3.67
CA GLU A 203 2.33 -18.37 3.48
C GLU A 203 1.50 -18.14 2.20
N PHE A 204 1.79 -17.08 1.45
CA PHE A 204 1.40 -16.93 0.06
C PHE A 204 2.59 -16.46 -0.78
N GLY A 205 2.56 -16.78 -2.08
CA GLY A 205 3.58 -16.34 -3.03
C GLY A 205 3.31 -14.94 -3.55
N ASN A 206 2.17 -14.76 -4.23
CA ASN A 206 1.75 -13.51 -4.85
C ASN A 206 0.53 -12.92 -4.14
N CYS A 207 0.39 -11.60 -4.21
CA CYS A 207 -0.80 -10.88 -3.75
C CYS A 207 -0.92 -9.56 -4.52
N HIS A 208 -2.08 -9.32 -5.15
CA HIS A 208 -2.27 -8.16 -6.02
C HIS A 208 -2.67 -6.90 -5.27
N ASN A 209 -3.47 -7.05 -4.22
CA ASN A 209 -3.98 -5.95 -3.41
C ASN A 209 -4.24 -6.45 -1.98
N ILE A 210 -4.15 -5.56 -1.00
CA ILE A 210 -4.46 -5.85 0.39
C ILE A 210 -5.46 -4.83 0.95
N ALA A 211 -6.39 -5.33 1.75
CA ALA A 211 -7.26 -4.51 2.60
C ALA A 211 -7.01 -4.88 4.06
N ILE A 212 -7.13 -3.92 4.97
CA ILE A 212 -7.00 -4.15 6.40
C ILE A 212 -8.29 -3.72 7.09
N ASP A 213 -8.83 -4.61 7.92
CA ASP A 213 -9.80 -4.26 8.94
C ASP A 213 -9.03 -3.84 10.20
N GLU A 214 -8.90 -2.53 10.39
CA GLU A 214 -8.13 -1.97 11.49
C GLU A 214 -8.80 -2.18 12.86
N GLU A 215 -10.11 -2.45 12.91
CA GLU A 215 -10.81 -2.72 14.18
C GLU A 215 -10.46 -4.13 14.69
N THR A 216 -10.43 -5.12 13.80
CA THR A 216 -10.18 -6.51 14.17
C THR A 216 -8.71 -6.93 14.04
N GLY A 217 -7.91 -6.18 13.28
CA GLY A 217 -6.51 -6.48 13.02
C GLY A 217 -6.31 -7.62 12.02
N PHE A 218 -7.21 -7.74 11.04
CA PHE A 218 -7.10 -8.72 9.95
C PHE A 218 -6.76 -8.04 8.64
N LEU A 219 -5.76 -8.60 7.95
CA LEU A 219 -5.38 -8.24 6.59
C LEU A 219 -5.94 -9.27 5.61
N PHE A 220 -6.51 -8.79 4.52
CA PHE A 220 -7.09 -9.58 3.44
C PHE A 220 -6.26 -9.38 2.18
N CYS A 221 -5.58 -10.44 1.77
CA CYS A 221 -4.83 -10.46 0.52
C CYS A 221 -5.72 -10.96 -0.62
N ALA A 222 -5.91 -10.13 -1.65
CA ALA A 222 -6.63 -10.46 -2.87
C ALA A 222 -5.66 -10.75 -4.02
N GLY A 223 -5.96 -11.79 -4.79
CA GLY A 223 -5.14 -12.20 -5.94
C GLY A 223 -4.05 -13.22 -5.63
N SER A 224 -4.01 -13.81 -4.43
CA SER A 224 -3.13 -14.94 -4.15
C SER A 224 -3.58 -16.24 -4.80
N SER A 225 -2.67 -17.21 -4.93
CA SER A 225 -2.99 -18.59 -5.35
C SER A 225 -3.56 -19.47 -4.23
N THR A 226 -3.67 -18.95 -3.01
CA THR A 226 -4.25 -19.68 -1.87
C THR A 226 -5.77 -19.55 -1.86
N CYS A 227 -6.46 -20.32 -1.02
CA CYS A 227 -7.91 -20.24 -0.84
C CYS A 227 -8.72 -20.31 -2.16
N ASN A 228 -8.24 -21.07 -3.15
CA ASN A 228 -8.82 -21.17 -4.50
C ASN A 228 -9.04 -19.82 -5.21
N GLY A 229 -8.13 -18.85 -4.99
CA GLY A 229 -8.22 -17.51 -5.54
C GLY A 229 -9.11 -16.56 -4.74
N GLY A 230 -9.69 -17.03 -3.63
CA GLY A 230 -10.35 -16.18 -2.64
C GLY A 230 -9.36 -15.38 -1.80
N PRO A 231 -9.87 -14.49 -0.92
CA PRO A 231 -9.02 -13.70 -0.04
C PRO A 231 -8.27 -14.58 0.97
N HIS A 232 -6.96 -14.37 1.08
CA HIS A 232 -6.15 -14.95 2.14
C HIS A 232 -6.17 -14.01 3.34
N MET A 233 -6.60 -14.50 4.51
CA MET A 233 -6.76 -13.69 5.71
C MET A 233 -5.59 -13.90 6.66
N VAL A 234 -4.98 -12.81 7.13
CA VAL A 234 -3.82 -12.83 8.05
C VAL A 234 -4.16 -12.03 9.29
N ASP A 235 -3.92 -12.61 10.47
CA ASP A 235 -3.95 -11.87 11.74
C ASP A 235 -2.66 -11.07 11.90
N ILE A 236 -2.78 -9.74 11.95
CA ILE A 236 -1.66 -8.81 12.01
C ILE A 236 -1.60 -8.03 13.32
N ARG A 237 -2.27 -8.52 14.38
CA ARG A 237 -2.26 -7.85 15.69
C ARG A 237 -0.89 -7.84 16.36
N ASN A 238 -0.02 -8.79 15.99
CA ASN A 238 1.37 -8.88 16.41
C ASN A 238 2.27 -9.05 15.16
N PRO A 239 2.61 -7.95 14.47
CA PRO A 239 3.41 -7.96 13.25
C PRO A 239 4.85 -8.44 13.45
#